data_AF-A0A813I462-F1
#
_entry.id   AF-A0A813I462-F1
#
_cell.length_a   1.000
_cell.length_b   1.000
_cell.length_c   1.000
_cell.angle_alpha   90.00
_cell.angle_beta   90.00
_cell.angle_gamma   90.00
#
_symmetry.space_group_name_H-M   'P 1'
#
loop_
_entity.id
_entity.type
_entity.pdbx_description
1 polymer ?
#
loop_
_entity_poly.entity_id
_entity_poly.type
_entity_poly.pdbx_seq_one_letter_code
_entity_poly.pdbx_strand_id
1 'polypeptide(L)'
;MGMTKHLWHHVHPNDPRRDPDWGTMTGVTWVRRHSDAAWSPCHLWQCWYWLPSTALVEPILELFQVACSSLEALAVLLEPPSLGSQPFGQRLEHALATWIEVLFAPGYQLAAFLVQPFWRALGTLLVARAVARLALFPFSEVQHYMPEHFDAVGQTSEWVVGQLLASANLRFGSRLARWMDFLMFHGDSHQIEHHLWPAMSFVRYSQAAEVVRRTCAEAGLPYHEVSYWEGYRKIWQQVREHSEPVPTGIDSRPPSRDRPAGERKRRRPEETSSSDEDC
;
A
#
# COMPACT_ATOMS: atom_id res chain seq x y z
N MET A 1 18.86 -0.97 3.88
CA MET A 1 17.60 -1.28 4.59
C MET A 1 16.42 -1.60 3.66
N GLY A 2 16.50 -1.33 2.34
CA GLY A 2 15.38 -1.52 1.39
C GLY A 2 15.11 -2.96 0.91
N MET A 3 16.14 -3.81 0.76
CA MET A 3 15.93 -5.20 0.27
C MET A 3 15.05 -6.04 1.19
N THR A 4 15.17 -5.88 2.51
CA THR A 4 14.32 -6.59 3.47
C THR A 4 12.87 -6.13 3.37
N LYS A 5 12.63 -4.82 3.24
CA LYS A 5 11.26 -4.27 3.08
C LYS A 5 10.59 -4.82 1.82
N HIS A 6 11.27 -4.72 0.69
CA HIS A 6 10.74 -5.17 -0.61
C HIS A 6 10.47 -6.68 -0.62
N LEU A 7 11.38 -7.49 -0.06
CA LEU A 7 11.15 -8.93 0.09
C LEU A 7 9.94 -9.22 0.96
N TRP A 8 9.80 -8.55 2.11
CA TRP A 8 8.66 -8.73 3.01
C TRP A 8 7.33 -8.36 2.37
N HIS A 9 7.30 -7.27 1.59
CA HIS A 9 6.13 -6.89 0.79
C HIS A 9 5.74 -8.01 -0.19
N HIS A 10 6.69 -8.58 -0.95
CA HIS A 10 6.40 -9.70 -1.85
C HIS A 10 5.98 -11.01 -1.17
N VAL A 11 6.45 -11.25 0.05
CA VAL A 11 6.07 -12.46 0.81
C VAL A 11 4.66 -12.33 1.36
N HIS A 12 4.26 -11.14 1.78
CA HIS A 12 2.96 -10.86 2.40
C HIS A 12 2.34 -9.59 1.80
N PRO A 13 1.99 -9.59 0.50
CA PRO A 13 1.49 -8.38 -0.13
C PRO A 13 0.16 -7.98 0.48
N ASN A 14 0.01 -6.69 0.78
CA ASN A 14 -1.25 -6.08 1.17
C ASN A 14 -1.89 -6.66 2.44
N ASP A 15 -1.12 -7.42 3.25
CA ASP A 15 -1.50 -7.87 4.58
C ASP A 15 -1.22 -6.74 5.59
N PRO A 16 -2.25 -6.08 6.16
CA PRO A 16 -2.04 -4.94 7.06
C PRO A 16 -1.20 -5.24 8.30
N ARG A 17 -1.05 -6.53 8.66
CA ARG A 17 -0.30 -6.96 9.84
C ARG A 17 1.14 -7.33 9.54
N ARG A 18 1.49 -7.58 8.28
CA ARG A 18 2.79 -8.16 7.89
C ARG A 18 3.49 -7.38 6.78
N ASP A 19 2.74 -6.75 5.89
CA ASP A 19 3.28 -5.93 4.83
C ASP A 19 3.86 -4.63 5.41
N PRO A 20 5.19 -4.41 5.27
CA PRO A 20 5.83 -3.23 5.82
C PRO A 20 5.40 -1.92 5.14
N ASP A 21 4.75 -1.96 3.97
CA ASP A 21 4.27 -0.75 3.29
C ASP A 21 3.19 -0.02 4.11
N TRP A 22 2.37 -0.76 4.86
CA TRP A 22 1.35 -0.20 5.77
C TRP A 22 1.94 0.65 6.89
N GLY A 23 3.13 0.29 7.38
CA GLY A 23 3.83 1.06 8.42
C GLY A 23 4.43 2.36 7.89
N THR A 24 4.72 2.43 6.59
CA THR A 24 5.23 3.65 5.93
C THR A 24 4.15 4.57 5.38
N MET A 25 2.90 4.10 5.34
CA MET A 25 1.78 4.92 4.93
C MET A 25 1.45 5.93 6.01
N THR A 26 1.94 7.15 5.81
CA THR A 26 1.73 8.36 6.62
C THR A 26 0.24 8.71 6.66
N GLY A 27 -0.57 7.92 7.34
CA GLY A 27 -2.01 8.05 7.14
C GLY A 27 -2.89 7.22 8.05
N VAL A 28 -2.48 6.05 8.55
CA VAL A 28 -3.41 5.19 9.32
C VAL A 28 -3.98 5.85 10.58
N THR A 29 -3.28 6.84 11.16
CA THR A 29 -3.82 7.63 12.28
C THR A 29 -4.92 8.60 11.85
N TRP A 30 -4.83 9.21 10.66
CA TRP A 30 -5.74 10.26 10.21
C TRP A 30 -6.85 9.70 9.31
N VAL A 31 -6.53 8.80 8.40
CA VAL A 31 -7.48 8.09 7.54
C VAL A 31 -7.33 6.61 7.86
N ARG A 32 -8.37 6.02 8.45
CA ARG A 32 -8.43 4.59 8.73
C ARG A 32 -8.69 3.83 7.44
N ARG A 33 -7.74 2.98 7.03
CA ARG A 33 -7.76 2.26 5.75
C ARG A 33 -7.97 0.74 5.87
N HIS A 34 -7.90 0.19 7.08
CA HIS A 34 -8.13 -1.23 7.31
C HIS A 34 -8.78 -1.46 8.67
N SER A 35 -9.41 -2.62 8.84
CA SER A 35 -10.16 -2.96 10.05
C SER A 35 -9.28 -3.06 11.29
N ASP A 36 -8.04 -3.56 11.14
CA ASP A 36 -7.07 -3.70 12.24
C ASP A 36 -6.51 -2.35 12.76
N ALA A 37 -6.71 -1.23 12.04
CA ALA A 37 -6.30 0.08 12.52
C ALA A 37 -7.24 0.58 13.62
N ALA A 38 -6.66 1.14 14.69
CA ALA A 38 -7.39 1.72 15.80
C ALA A 38 -8.32 2.85 15.32
N TRP A 39 -9.58 2.78 15.71
CA TRP A 39 -10.56 3.82 15.40
C TRP A 39 -10.40 5.03 16.33
N SER A 40 -10.55 6.23 15.78
CA SER A 40 -10.51 7.52 16.49
C SER A 40 -11.71 8.38 16.07
N PRO A 41 -12.24 9.26 16.92
CA PRO A 41 -13.39 10.12 16.58
C PRO A 41 -13.23 10.97 15.31
N CYS A 42 -12.01 11.28 14.89
CA CYS A 42 -11.78 11.97 13.62
C CYS A 42 -12.21 11.13 12.41
N HIS A 43 -12.12 9.80 12.49
CA HIS A 43 -12.47 8.89 11.40
C HIS A 43 -13.94 8.98 11.01
N LEU A 44 -14.83 9.43 11.89
CA LEU A 44 -16.23 9.69 11.53
C LEU A 44 -16.35 10.66 10.34
N TRP A 45 -15.40 11.59 10.22
CA TRP A 45 -15.39 12.63 9.20
C TRP A 45 -14.42 12.35 8.06
N GLN A 46 -13.76 11.19 8.04
CA GLN A 46 -12.69 10.91 7.07
C GLN A 46 -13.18 10.95 5.62
N CYS A 47 -14.44 10.63 5.36
CA CYS A 47 -15.07 10.79 4.04
C CYS A 47 -14.98 12.21 3.47
N TRP A 48 -14.83 13.24 4.33
CA TRP A 48 -14.74 14.63 3.93
C TRP A 48 -13.30 15.10 3.72
N TYR A 49 -12.37 14.63 4.54
CA TYR A 49 -10.99 15.11 4.51
C TYR A 49 -10.00 14.16 3.85
N TRP A 50 -10.35 12.90 3.54
CA TRP A 50 -9.40 11.94 2.96
C TRP A 50 -8.78 12.45 1.65
N LEU A 51 -9.61 13.01 0.76
CA LEU A 51 -9.14 13.48 -0.54
C LEU A 51 -8.28 14.75 -0.39
N PRO A 52 -8.69 15.79 0.38
CA PRO A 52 -7.80 16.91 0.70
C PRO A 52 -6.53 16.50 1.45
N SER A 53 -6.59 15.56 2.39
CA SER A 53 -5.41 15.11 3.14
C SER A 53 -4.42 14.41 2.22
N THR A 54 -4.92 13.53 1.35
CA THR A 54 -4.09 12.85 0.35
C THR A 54 -3.53 13.83 -0.68
N ALA A 55 -4.32 14.77 -1.18
CA ALA A 55 -3.88 15.68 -2.23
C ALA A 55 -2.94 16.80 -1.72
N LEU A 56 -3.08 17.25 -0.47
CA LEU A 56 -2.37 18.43 0.04
C LEU A 56 -1.45 18.11 1.21
N VAL A 57 -1.89 17.33 2.19
CA VAL A 57 -1.13 17.08 3.41
C VAL A 57 -0.02 16.05 3.17
N GLU A 58 -0.35 14.90 2.58
CA GLU A 58 0.64 13.85 2.30
C GLU A 58 1.82 14.35 1.45
N PRO A 59 1.64 15.10 0.34
CA PRO A 59 2.76 15.58 -0.45
C PRO A 59 3.63 16.61 0.26
N ILE A 60 3.06 17.35 1.23
CA ILE A 60 3.84 18.26 2.09
C ILE A 60 4.68 17.43 3.08
N LEU A 61 4.08 16.43 3.73
CA LEU A 61 4.80 15.54 4.64
C LEU A 61 5.92 14.79 3.92
N GLU A 62 5.70 14.39 2.66
CA GLU A 62 6.72 13.77 1.82
C GLU A 62 7.90 14.72 1.56
N LEU A 63 7.64 16.02 1.31
CA LEU A 63 8.72 17.01 1.17
C LEU A 63 9.50 17.20 2.47
N PHE A 64 8.82 17.18 3.62
CA PHE A 64 9.48 17.19 4.92
C PHE A 64 10.35 15.94 5.11
N GLN A 65 9.84 14.76 4.77
CA GLN A 65 10.57 13.51 4.87
C GLN A 65 11.81 13.52 3.96
N VAL A 66 11.68 14.00 2.72
CA VAL A 66 12.80 14.18 1.78
C VAL A 66 13.87 15.12 2.34
N ALA A 67 13.45 16.23 2.98
CA ALA A 67 14.37 17.15 3.63
C ALA A 67 15.10 16.47 4.81
N CYS A 68 14.38 15.73 5.66
CA CYS A 68 14.97 14.94 6.74
C CYS A 68 15.98 13.93 6.21
N SER A 69 15.62 13.14 5.20
CA SER A 69 16.52 12.14 4.61
C SER A 69 17.76 12.77 3.96
N SER A 70 17.63 13.98 3.40
CA SER A 70 18.77 14.75 2.88
C SER A 70 19.71 15.21 3.99
N LEU A 71 19.17 15.61 5.14
CA LEU A 71 19.94 16.00 6.33
C LEU A 71 20.57 14.79 7.01
N GLU A 72 19.87 13.66 7.09
CA GLU A 72 20.40 12.39 7.59
C GLU A 72 21.56 11.90 6.74
N ALA A 73 21.46 11.99 5.41
CA ALA A 73 22.56 11.67 4.51
C ALA A 73 23.81 12.52 4.79
N LEU A 74 23.63 13.81 5.11
CA LEU A 74 24.74 14.68 5.54
C LEU A 74 25.27 14.29 6.92
N ALA A 75 24.38 14.06 7.90
CA ALA A 75 24.76 13.67 9.26
C ALA A 75 25.59 12.38 9.25
N VAL A 76 25.17 11.40 8.45
CA VAL A 76 25.89 10.15 8.18
C VAL A 76 27.23 10.40 7.49
N LEU A 77 27.63 11.59 7.02
CA LEU A 77 29.02 11.86 6.62
C LEU A 77 29.85 12.51 7.73
N LEU A 78 29.18 13.18 8.67
CA LEU A 78 29.80 13.88 9.79
C LEU A 78 30.02 12.98 11.01
N GLU A 79 29.33 11.84 11.10
CA GLU A 79 29.51 10.88 12.19
C GLU A 79 30.95 10.33 12.25
N PRO A 80 31.60 10.36 13.42
CA PRO A 80 32.92 9.79 13.59
C PRO A 80 32.87 8.27 13.38
N PRO A 81 33.90 7.66 12.78
CA PRO A 81 33.92 6.23 12.56
C PRO A 81 33.89 5.47 13.89
N SER A 82 32.92 4.56 14.02
CA SER A 82 32.76 3.64 15.15
C SER A 82 33.00 2.19 14.73
N LEU A 83 33.16 1.28 15.71
CA LEU A 83 33.24 -0.16 15.44
C LEU A 83 31.98 -0.63 14.70
N GLY A 84 32.15 -1.15 13.48
CA GLY A 84 31.04 -1.57 12.61
C GLY A 84 30.48 -0.49 11.69
N SER A 85 31.02 0.74 11.72
CA SER A 85 30.68 1.78 10.74
C SER A 85 31.09 1.36 9.34
N GLN A 86 30.24 1.67 8.36
CA GLN A 86 30.59 1.52 6.95
C GLN A 86 31.79 2.42 6.59
N PRO A 87 32.65 2.01 5.63
CA PRO A 87 33.73 2.85 5.14
C PRO A 87 33.21 4.20 4.63
N PHE A 88 34.00 5.27 4.81
CA PHE A 88 33.60 6.61 4.39
C PHE A 88 33.21 6.68 2.90
N GLY A 89 33.95 5.98 2.03
CA GLY A 89 33.64 5.95 0.60
C GLY A 89 32.22 5.43 0.30
N GLN A 90 31.78 4.39 1.01
CA GLN A 90 30.44 3.83 0.85
C GLN A 90 29.36 4.76 1.45
N ARG A 91 29.65 5.41 2.59
CA ARG A 91 28.77 6.43 3.17
C ARG A 91 28.58 7.60 2.19
N LEU A 92 29.66 8.05 1.56
CA LEU A 92 29.63 9.09 0.54
C LEU A 92 28.83 8.67 -0.69
N GLU A 93 29.06 7.46 -1.19
CA GLU A 93 28.29 6.90 -2.31
C GLU A 93 26.79 6.91 -2.03
N HIS A 94 26.36 6.42 -0.85
CA HIS A 94 24.96 6.42 -0.46
C HIS A 94 24.39 7.84 -0.31
N ALA A 95 25.14 8.78 0.29
CA ALA A 95 24.69 10.16 0.43
C ALA A 95 24.54 10.86 -0.93
N LEU A 96 25.49 10.66 -1.84
CA LEU A 96 25.42 11.17 -3.21
C LEU A 96 24.23 10.56 -3.97
N ALA A 97 24.01 9.25 -3.86
CA ALA A 97 22.86 8.59 -4.47
C ALA A 97 21.54 9.21 -4.00
N THR A 98 21.38 9.40 -2.68
CA THR A 98 20.20 10.08 -2.10
C THR A 98 20.04 11.50 -2.65
N TRP A 99 21.10 12.32 -2.67
CA TRP A 99 20.97 13.70 -3.16
C TRP A 99 20.72 13.79 -4.66
N ILE A 100 21.26 12.87 -5.46
CA ILE A 100 20.96 12.76 -6.89
C ILE A 100 19.47 12.41 -7.07
N GLU A 101 18.96 11.42 -6.34
CA GLU A 101 17.54 11.06 -6.36
C GLU A 101 16.66 12.25 -5.96
N VAL A 102 17.01 12.95 -4.87
CA VAL A 102 16.29 14.15 -4.42
C VAL A 102 16.33 15.25 -5.48
N LEU A 103 17.45 15.47 -6.17
CA LEU A 103 17.56 16.47 -7.23
C LEU A 103 16.64 16.15 -8.41
N PHE A 104 16.64 14.89 -8.88
CA PHE A 104 15.93 14.50 -10.09
C PHE A 104 14.45 14.14 -9.86
N ALA A 105 14.05 13.75 -8.65
CA ALA A 105 12.66 13.39 -8.36
C ALA A 105 11.83 14.59 -7.83
N PRO A 106 11.97 15.07 -6.58
CA PRO A 106 11.26 16.27 -6.13
C PRO A 106 12.00 17.59 -6.43
N GLY A 107 13.33 17.58 -6.47
CA GLY A 107 14.18 18.77 -6.46
C GLY A 107 14.10 19.62 -7.74
N TYR A 108 13.85 19.00 -8.90
CA TYR A 108 13.66 19.73 -10.15
C TYR A 108 12.50 20.75 -10.07
N GLN A 109 11.50 20.49 -9.21
CA GLN A 109 10.35 21.37 -9.02
C GLN A 109 10.76 22.72 -8.40
N LEU A 110 11.91 22.77 -7.69
CA LEU A 110 12.47 24.00 -7.15
C LEU A 110 12.92 24.99 -8.23
N ALA A 111 13.08 24.55 -9.48
CA ALA A 111 13.34 25.45 -10.61
C ALA A 111 12.25 26.52 -10.77
N ALA A 112 11.01 26.25 -10.32
CA ALA A 112 9.95 27.26 -10.29
C ALA A 112 10.33 28.51 -9.47
N PHE A 113 11.11 28.36 -8.39
CA PHE A 113 11.57 29.48 -7.56
C PHE A 113 12.68 30.32 -8.22
N LEU A 114 13.32 29.80 -9.28
CA LEU A 114 14.30 30.56 -10.06
C LEU A 114 13.63 31.53 -11.04
N VAL A 115 12.40 31.23 -11.48
CA VAL A 115 11.72 31.95 -12.57
C VAL A 115 10.41 32.62 -12.14
N GLN A 116 9.96 32.41 -10.90
CA GLN A 116 8.72 33.00 -10.37
C GLN A 116 8.92 33.63 -8.99
N PRO A 117 8.10 34.64 -8.61
CA PRO A 117 8.02 35.12 -7.23
C PRO A 117 7.66 33.99 -6.26
N PHE A 118 8.18 34.07 -5.04
CA PHE A 118 8.08 33.02 -4.01
C PHE A 118 6.68 32.39 -3.89
N TRP A 119 5.63 33.19 -3.72
CA TRP A 119 4.26 32.68 -3.54
C TRP A 119 3.70 31.98 -4.78
N ARG A 120 4.07 32.42 -5.99
CA ARG A 120 3.66 31.76 -7.25
C ARG A 120 4.40 30.45 -7.45
N ALA A 121 5.70 30.42 -7.14
CA ALA A 121 6.50 29.19 -7.18
C ALA A 121 5.97 28.15 -6.19
N LEU A 122 5.70 28.57 -4.95
CA LEU A 122 5.12 27.70 -3.92
C LEU A 122 3.74 27.18 -4.35
N GLY A 123 2.87 28.05 -4.87
CA GLY A 123 1.57 27.64 -5.40
C GLY A 123 1.70 26.63 -6.55
N THR A 124 2.62 26.87 -7.49
CA THR A 124 2.90 25.95 -8.61
C THR A 124 3.33 24.58 -8.10
N LEU A 125 4.27 24.55 -7.15
CA LEU A 125 4.77 23.31 -6.56
C LEU A 125 3.65 22.53 -5.86
N LEU A 126 2.88 23.19 -5.00
CA LEU A 126 1.80 22.53 -4.25
C LEU A 126 0.69 22.00 -5.18
N VAL A 127 0.29 22.78 -6.18
CA VAL A 127 -0.72 22.37 -7.16
C VAL A 127 -0.21 21.21 -8.02
N ALA A 128 1.02 21.29 -8.52
CA ALA A 128 1.61 20.21 -9.33
C ALA A 128 1.67 18.90 -8.56
N ARG A 129 2.09 18.95 -7.28
CA ARG A 129 2.12 17.77 -6.41
C ARG A 129 0.72 17.24 -6.09
N ALA A 130 -0.25 18.11 -5.83
CA ALA A 130 -1.63 17.69 -5.60
C ALA A 130 -2.23 17.00 -6.83
N VAL A 131 -2.04 17.58 -8.02
CA VAL A 131 -2.51 17.00 -9.28
C VAL A 131 -1.82 15.66 -9.55
N ALA A 132 -0.50 15.58 -9.36
CA ALA A 132 0.23 14.33 -9.51
C ALA A 132 -0.30 13.27 -8.53
N ARG A 133 -0.47 13.62 -7.24
CA ARG A 133 -0.96 12.68 -6.22
C ARG A 133 -2.35 12.16 -6.59
N LEU A 134 -3.27 13.03 -7.03
CA LEU A 134 -4.59 12.62 -7.51
C LEU A 134 -4.48 11.75 -8.78
N ALA A 135 -3.70 12.13 -9.77
CA ALA A 135 -3.56 11.34 -10.99
C ALA A 135 -2.98 9.94 -10.74
N LEU A 136 -2.10 9.81 -9.75
CA LEU A 136 -1.42 8.55 -9.41
C LEU A 136 -2.13 7.76 -8.33
N PHE A 137 -3.10 8.34 -7.65
CA PHE A 137 -3.72 7.73 -6.48
C PHE A 137 -4.27 6.32 -6.76
N PRO A 138 -5.00 6.06 -7.87
CA PRO A 138 -5.45 4.71 -8.17
C PRO A 138 -4.32 3.74 -8.48
N PHE A 139 -3.20 4.21 -9.03
CA PHE A 139 -2.04 3.35 -9.28
C PHE A 139 -1.47 2.85 -7.96
N SER A 140 -1.18 3.75 -7.01
CA SER A 140 -0.55 3.39 -5.75
C SER A 140 -1.48 2.72 -4.74
N GLU A 141 -2.80 2.93 -4.84
CA GLU A 141 -3.71 2.57 -3.73
C GLU A 141 -4.64 1.42 -4.09
N VAL A 142 -5.09 1.31 -5.34
CA VAL A 142 -5.92 0.17 -5.73
C VAL A 142 -5.21 -1.15 -5.45
N GLN A 143 -3.90 -1.18 -5.72
CA GLN A 143 -3.09 -2.36 -5.52
C GLN A 143 -2.92 -2.76 -4.06
N HIS A 144 -3.13 -1.84 -3.11
CA HIS A 144 -2.96 -2.08 -1.68
C HIS A 144 -4.27 -2.14 -0.87
N TYR A 145 -5.37 -1.64 -1.43
CA TYR A 145 -6.56 -1.26 -0.66
C TYR A 145 -7.88 -1.74 -1.27
N MET A 146 -7.94 -3.00 -1.69
CA MET A 146 -9.23 -3.60 -2.05
C MET A 146 -9.84 -4.28 -0.82
N PRO A 147 -11.11 -3.96 -0.46
CA PRO A 147 -11.82 -4.65 0.61
C PRO A 147 -11.77 -6.18 0.47
N GLU A 148 -11.82 -6.67 -0.76
CA GLU A 148 -11.77 -8.09 -1.09
C GLU A 148 -10.44 -8.76 -0.71
N HIS A 149 -9.33 -8.00 -0.66
CA HIS A 149 -8.02 -8.54 -0.31
C HIS A 149 -7.91 -8.83 1.19
N PHE A 150 -8.51 -8.01 2.07
CA PHE A 150 -8.37 -8.17 3.52
C PHE A 150 -9.02 -9.45 4.03
N ASP A 151 -10.17 -9.81 3.46
CA ASP A 151 -10.84 -11.05 3.81
C ASP A 151 -10.02 -12.26 3.34
N ALA A 152 -9.32 -12.14 2.22
CA ALA A 152 -8.56 -13.23 1.60
C ALA A 152 -7.21 -13.54 2.27
N VAL A 153 -6.64 -12.61 3.05
CA VAL A 153 -5.38 -12.83 3.77
C VAL A 153 -5.51 -14.01 4.75
N GLY A 154 -4.70 -15.05 4.54
CA GLY A 154 -4.68 -16.25 5.38
C GLY A 154 -5.77 -17.29 5.06
N GLN A 155 -6.55 -17.11 3.99
CA GLN A 155 -7.57 -18.08 3.56
C GLN A 155 -6.98 -19.32 2.86
N THR A 156 -5.72 -19.26 2.42
CA THR A 156 -5.05 -20.33 1.68
C THR A 156 -3.62 -20.54 2.15
N SER A 157 -3.17 -21.79 2.10
CA SER A 157 -1.76 -22.15 2.29
C SER A 157 -0.96 -22.13 0.99
N GLU A 158 -1.64 -22.06 -0.16
CA GLU A 158 -0.99 -22.01 -1.47
C GLU A 158 -0.54 -20.59 -1.77
N TRP A 159 0.78 -20.38 -1.86
CA TRP A 159 1.37 -19.06 -1.98
C TRP A 159 0.86 -18.30 -3.22
N VAL A 160 0.80 -18.97 -4.37
CA VAL A 160 0.33 -18.38 -5.64
C VAL A 160 -1.09 -17.85 -5.53
N VAL A 161 -1.98 -18.64 -4.91
CA VAL A 161 -3.38 -18.23 -4.71
C VAL A 161 -3.46 -17.06 -3.72
N GLY A 162 -2.61 -17.05 -2.70
CA GLY A 162 -2.49 -15.92 -1.79
C GLY A 162 -2.10 -14.62 -2.50
N GLN A 163 -1.12 -14.65 -3.40
CA GLN A 163 -0.72 -13.48 -4.20
C GLN A 163 -1.87 -12.99 -5.09
N LEU A 164 -2.59 -13.91 -5.77
CA LEU A 164 -3.72 -13.58 -6.64
C LEU A 164 -4.89 -12.92 -5.90
N LEU A 165 -5.17 -13.38 -4.69
CA LEU A 165 -6.28 -12.84 -3.90
C LEU A 165 -5.93 -11.54 -3.18
N ALA A 166 -4.65 -11.32 -2.90
CA ALA A 166 -4.18 -10.13 -2.19
C ALA A 166 -3.84 -8.97 -3.14
N SER A 167 -3.82 -9.18 -4.46
CA SER A 167 -3.42 -8.18 -5.45
C SER A 167 -4.46 -8.02 -6.56
N ALA A 168 -4.48 -6.83 -7.18
CA ALA A 168 -5.37 -6.52 -8.29
C ALA A 168 -4.67 -5.67 -9.33
N ASN A 169 -5.04 -5.86 -10.59
CA ASN A 169 -4.52 -5.10 -11.72
C ASN A 169 -5.39 -3.90 -12.07
N LEU A 170 -4.76 -2.88 -12.68
CA LEU A 170 -5.42 -1.67 -13.15
C LEU A 170 -5.64 -1.73 -14.66
N ARG A 171 -6.91 -1.86 -15.09
CA ARG A 171 -7.28 -1.95 -16.51
C ARG A 171 -7.49 -0.56 -17.11
N PHE A 172 -6.79 -0.27 -18.20
CA PHE A 172 -7.01 0.94 -19.00
C PHE A 172 -7.76 0.68 -20.30
N GLY A 173 -8.85 1.41 -20.51
CA GLY A 173 -9.64 1.36 -21.75
C GLY A 173 -8.95 2.01 -22.96
N SER A 174 -8.06 2.99 -22.75
CA SER A 174 -7.41 3.72 -23.85
C SER A 174 -5.98 3.22 -24.13
N ARG A 175 -5.60 3.22 -25.42
CA ARG A 175 -4.22 2.89 -25.85
C ARG A 175 -3.20 3.87 -25.27
N LEU A 176 -3.58 5.15 -25.17
CA LEU A 176 -2.74 6.20 -24.59
C LEU A 176 -2.45 5.93 -23.11
N ALA A 177 -3.47 5.58 -22.31
CA ALA A 177 -3.27 5.29 -20.90
C ALA A 177 -2.40 4.05 -20.67
N ARG A 178 -2.54 3.00 -21.47
CA ARG A 178 -1.63 1.84 -21.43
C ARG A 178 -0.19 2.20 -21.80
N TRP A 179 -0.02 3.09 -22.77
CA TRP A 179 1.31 3.57 -23.14
C TRP A 179 1.94 4.45 -22.05
N MET A 180 1.14 5.29 -21.39
CA MET A 180 1.58 6.08 -20.25
C MET A 180 1.95 5.18 -19.06
N ASP A 181 1.17 4.15 -18.77
CA ASP A 181 1.50 3.15 -17.76
C ASP A 181 2.84 2.45 -18.04
N PHE A 182 3.06 2.02 -19.27
CA PHE A 182 4.32 1.41 -19.67
C PHE A 182 5.52 2.36 -19.52
N LEU A 183 5.40 3.62 -19.94
CA LEU A 183 6.53 4.56 -19.98
C LEU A 183 6.79 5.29 -18.67
N MET A 184 5.73 5.68 -17.97
CA MET A 184 5.82 6.54 -16.79
C MET A 184 5.73 5.74 -15.50
N PHE A 185 4.93 4.67 -15.49
CA PHE A 185 4.66 3.86 -14.30
C PHE A 185 5.30 2.49 -14.39
N HIS A 186 6.13 2.22 -15.40
CA HIS A 186 6.89 0.98 -15.52
C HIS A 186 5.99 -0.26 -15.38
N GLY A 187 4.76 -0.22 -15.92
CA GLY A 187 3.82 -1.33 -15.85
C GLY A 187 3.21 -1.59 -14.47
N ASP A 188 3.20 -0.60 -13.57
CA ASP A 188 2.60 -0.66 -12.22
C ASP A 188 1.11 -1.05 -12.21
N SER A 189 0.45 -1.06 -13.37
CA SER A 189 -0.88 -1.63 -13.53
C SER A 189 -0.98 -3.16 -13.45
N HIS A 190 0.14 -3.90 -13.44
CA HIS A 190 0.21 -5.37 -13.47
C HIS A 190 0.78 -5.95 -12.16
N GLN A 191 0.13 -5.65 -11.04
CA GLN A 191 0.57 -6.02 -9.70
C GLN A 191 0.48 -7.52 -9.42
N ILE A 192 -0.51 -8.20 -9.99
CA ILE A 192 -0.60 -9.67 -9.91
C ILE A 192 0.67 -10.30 -10.48
N GLU A 193 1.10 -9.89 -11.69
CA GLU A 193 2.27 -10.45 -12.35
C GLU A 193 3.58 -10.03 -11.67
N HIS A 194 3.62 -8.80 -11.14
CA HIS A 194 4.74 -8.32 -10.34
C HIS A 194 4.97 -9.18 -9.08
N HIS A 195 3.89 -9.56 -8.39
CA HIS A 195 3.94 -10.39 -7.19
C HIS A 195 4.23 -11.86 -7.50
N LEU A 196 3.67 -12.40 -8.59
CA LEU A 196 3.97 -13.77 -9.03
C LEU A 196 5.42 -13.93 -9.51
N TRP A 197 5.98 -12.92 -10.17
CA TRP A 197 7.35 -12.95 -10.69
C TRP A 197 8.13 -11.65 -10.41
N PRO A 198 8.64 -11.44 -9.19
CA PRO A 198 9.36 -10.21 -8.82
C PRO A 198 10.61 -9.94 -9.66
N ALA A 199 11.24 -11.00 -10.19
CA ALA A 199 12.42 -10.90 -11.04
C ALA A 199 12.09 -10.63 -12.53
N MET A 200 10.82 -10.67 -12.93
CA MET A 200 10.42 -10.44 -14.31
C MET A 200 10.40 -8.94 -14.61
N SER A 201 11.03 -8.55 -15.73
CA SER A 201 10.95 -7.18 -16.23
C SER A 201 9.52 -6.82 -16.61
N PHE A 202 9.09 -5.62 -16.22
CA PHE A 202 7.76 -5.09 -16.49
C PHE A 202 7.36 -5.08 -17.97
N VAL A 203 8.35 -5.08 -18.88
CA VAL A 203 8.13 -5.15 -20.33
C VAL A 203 7.38 -6.42 -20.74
N ARG A 204 7.42 -7.47 -19.92
CA ARG A 204 6.75 -8.75 -20.17
C ARG A 204 5.43 -8.92 -19.42
N TYR A 205 5.07 -8.00 -18.51
CA TYR A 205 3.87 -8.16 -17.67
C TYR A 205 2.59 -8.29 -18.49
N SER A 206 2.44 -7.55 -19.60
CA SER A 206 1.24 -7.67 -20.45
C SER A 206 1.08 -9.06 -21.08
N GLN A 207 2.20 -9.72 -21.43
CA GLN A 207 2.19 -11.08 -21.99
C GLN A 207 1.94 -12.10 -20.89
N ALA A 208 2.55 -11.92 -19.72
CA ALA A 208 2.32 -12.76 -18.56
C ALA A 208 0.86 -12.69 -18.10
N ALA A 209 0.25 -11.50 -18.10
CA ALA A 209 -1.13 -11.29 -17.71
C ALA A 209 -2.14 -12.04 -18.57
N GLU A 210 -1.88 -12.17 -19.87
CA GLU A 210 -2.72 -13.00 -20.75
C GLU A 210 -2.69 -14.48 -20.33
N VAL A 211 -1.49 -14.99 -20.01
CA VAL A 211 -1.30 -16.36 -19.55
C VAL A 211 -1.93 -16.57 -18.17
N VAL A 212 -1.66 -15.67 -17.21
CA VAL A 212 -2.22 -15.76 -15.84
C VAL A 212 -3.74 -15.72 -15.89
N ARG A 213 -4.34 -14.77 -16.62
CA ARG A 213 -5.80 -14.66 -16.74
C ARG A 213 -6.42 -15.94 -17.29
N ARG A 214 -5.81 -16.56 -18.30
CA ARG A 214 -6.27 -17.84 -18.85
C ARG A 214 -6.15 -18.98 -17.82
N THR A 215 -5.00 -19.08 -17.16
CA THR A 215 -4.76 -20.10 -16.13
C THR A 215 -5.73 -19.95 -14.95
N CYS A 216 -6.00 -18.73 -14.50
CA CYS A 216 -7.01 -18.46 -13.47
C CYS A 216 -8.40 -18.94 -13.90
N ALA A 217 -8.80 -18.68 -15.15
CA ALA A 217 -10.07 -19.16 -15.68
C ALA A 217 -10.14 -20.70 -15.76
N GLU A 218 -9.07 -21.37 -16.19
CA GLU A 218 -8.96 -22.83 -16.23
C GLU A 218 -9.02 -23.45 -14.82
N ALA A 219 -8.44 -22.79 -13.82
CA ALA A 219 -8.40 -23.24 -12.43
C ALA A 219 -9.62 -22.81 -11.60
N GLY A 220 -10.55 -22.03 -12.15
CA GLY A 220 -11.68 -21.46 -11.40
C GLY A 220 -11.27 -20.45 -10.32
N LEU A 221 -10.12 -19.80 -10.49
CA LEU A 221 -9.58 -18.78 -9.58
C LEU A 221 -9.94 -17.37 -10.07
N PRO A 222 -10.13 -16.40 -9.16
CA PRO A 222 -10.37 -15.03 -9.55
C PRO A 222 -9.10 -14.38 -10.13
N TYR A 223 -9.31 -13.47 -11.09
CA TYR A 223 -8.29 -12.57 -11.60
C TYR A 223 -8.84 -11.14 -11.48
N HIS A 224 -8.41 -10.42 -10.45
CA HIS A 224 -8.98 -9.13 -10.08
C HIS A 224 -8.42 -8.00 -10.95
N GLU A 225 -9.31 -7.35 -11.69
CA GLU A 225 -9.00 -6.15 -12.46
C GLU A 225 -10.02 -5.05 -12.19
N VAL A 226 -9.53 -3.84 -11.95
CA VAL A 226 -10.40 -2.66 -11.80
C VAL A 226 -10.03 -1.59 -12.80
N SER A 227 -10.99 -0.79 -13.23
CA SER A 227 -10.69 0.39 -14.04
C SER A 227 -10.18 1.55 -13.18
N TYR A 228 -9.49 2.52 -13.79
CA TYR A 228 -8.97 3.72 -13.09
C TYR A 228 -10.03 4.43 -12.21
N TRP A 229 -11.22 4.67 -12.74
CA TRP A 229 -12.30 5.34 -12.01
C TRP A 229 -13.01 4.43 -11.01
N GLU A 230 -13.05 3.12 -11.30
CA GLU A 230 -13.52 2.14 -10.34
C GLU A 230 -12.60 2.04 -9.12
N GLY A 231 -11.28 2.20 -9.32
CA GLY A 231 -10.31 2.31 -8.24
C GLY A 231 -10.65 3.43 -7.26
N TYR A 232 -10.91 4.62 -7.79
CA TYR A 232 -11.41 5.76 -6.98
C TYR A 232 -12.68 5.44 -6.22
N ARG A 233 -13.66 4.79 -6.87
CA ARG A 233 -14.91 4.38 -6.23
C ARG A 233 -14.66 3.41 -5.08
N LYS A 234 -13.81 2.41 -5.29
CA LYS A 234 -13.47 1.40 -4.27
C LYS A 234 -12.75 2.01 -3.07
N ILE A 235 -11.81 2.92 -3.29
CA ILE A 235 -11.14 3.62 -2.19
C ILE A 235 -12.14 4.47 -1.39
N TRP A 236 -13.04 5.19 -2.07
CA TRP A 236 -14.09 5.94 -1.38
C TRP A 236 -15.02 5.03 -0.56
N GLN A 237 -15.41 3.86 -1.11
CA GLN A 237 -16.21 2.87 -0.39
C GLN A 237 -15.49 2.39 0.87
N GLN A 238 -14.21 2.05 0.76
CA GLN A 238 -13.40 1.64 1.90
C GLN A 238 -13.27 2.75 2.94
N VAL A 239 -12.97 3.99 2.54
CA VAL A 239 -12.91 5.14 3.45
C VAL A 239 -14.25 5.31 4.18
N ARG A 240 -15.37 5.07 3.50
CA ARG A 240 -16.69 5.09 4.11
C ARG A 240 -16.91 3.94 5.10
N GLU A 241 -16.61 2.71 4.70
CA GLU A 241 -16.75 1.51 5.55
C GLU A 241 -15.92 1.64 6.84
N HIS A 242 -14.72 2.22 6.74
CA HIS A 242 -13.83 2.37 7.88
C HIS A 242 -14.08 3.64 8.71
N SER A 243 -15.02 4.50 8.29
CA SER A 243 -15.39 5.71 9.04
C SER A 243 -16.24 5.40 10.27
N GLU A 244 -17.01 4.31 10.20
CA GLU A 244 -17.91 3.90 11.26
C GLU A 244 -17.15 3.25 12.43
N PRO A 245 -17.59 3.49 13.67
CA PRO A 245 -17.02 2.83 14.84
C PRO A 245 -17.27 1.31 14.75
N VAL A 246 -16.26 0.52 15.10
CA VAL A 246 -16.42 -0.93 15.20
C VAL A 246 -17.45 -1.23 16.29
N PRO A 247 -18.52 -2.02 16.03
CA PRO A 247 -19.55 -2.31 17.02
C PRO A 247 -18.95 -2.85 18.32
N THR A 248 -19.26 -2.20 19.43
CA THR A 248 -18.83 -2.61 20.76
C THR A 248 -19.42 -3.98 21.09
N GLY A 249 -18.57 -5.02 21.11
CA GLY A 249 -18.98 -6.41 21.37
C GLY A 249 -18.04 -7.46 20.78
N ILE A 250 -17.18 -7.08 19.83
CA ILE A 250 -16.08 -7.91 19.34
C ILE A 250 -14.80 -7.35 19.97
N ASP A 251 -14.09 -8.18 20.74
CA ASP A 251 -12.86 -7.81 21.46
C ASP A 251 -11.88 -7.12 20.49
N SER A 252 -11.66 -5.81 20.68
CA SER A 252 -10.79 -4.97 19.85
C SER A 252 -9.30 -5.16 20.15
N ARG A 253 -8.96 -6.18 20.95
CA ARG A 253 -7.57 -6.58 21.14
C ARG A 253 -7.07 -7.27 19.87
N PRO A 254 -5.94 -6.83 19.31
CA PRO A 254 -5.28 -7.61 18.27
C PRO A 254 -5.03 -9.02 18.81
N PRO A 255 -5.31 -10.10 18.05
CA PRO A 255 -5.00 -11.44 18.50
C PRO A 255 -3.50 -11.50 18.85
N SER A 256 -3.21 -11.81 20.10
CA SER A 256 -1.85 -11.95 20.63
C SER A 256 -1.01 -12.83 19.70
N ARG A 257 0.23 -12.42 19.41
CA ARG A 257 1.20 -13.16 18.57
C ARG A 257 1.44 -14.61 19.01
N ASP A 258 1.01 -15.00 20.22
CA ASP A 258 1.38 -16.27 20.87
C ASP A 258 0.22 -17.27 21.06
N ARG A 259 -0.73 -17.40 20.12
CA ARG A 259 -1.63 -18.57 20.14
C ARG A 259 -1.12 -19.66 19.19
N PRO A 260 -0.67 -20.81 19.71
CA PRO A 260 -0.38 -21.95 18.86
C PRO A 260 -1.66 -22.40 18.14
N ALA A 261 -1.54 -22.65 16.84
CA ALA A 261 -2.63 -23.12 16.00
C ALA A 261 -3.00 -24.55 16.42
N GLY A 262 -4.08 -24.69 17.20
CA GLY A 262 -4.63 -26.01 17.47
C GLY A 262 -5.39 -26.10 18.78
N GLU A 263 -6.61 -25.56 18.84
CA GLU A 263 -7.65 -26.08 19.74
C GLU A 263 -9.04 -25.61 19.28
N ARG A 264 -9.54 -26.22 18.20
CA ARG A 264 -10.98 -26.20 17.95
C ARG A 264 -11.63 -27.08 19.01
N LYS A 265 -12.15 -26.46 20.07
CA LYS A 265 -13.05 -27.08 21.06
C LYS A 265 -14.17 -27.81 20.30
N ARG A 266 -14.11 -29.14 20.26
CA ARG A 266 -15.22 -29.98 19.80
C ARG A 266 -16.43 -29.66 20.69
N ARG A 267 -17.47 -29.04 20.12
CA ARG A 267 -18.78 -28.96 20.77
C ARG A 267 -19.34 -30.37 20.82
N ARG A 268 -19.59 -30.88 22.02
CA ARG A 268 -20.30 -32.13 22.28
C ARG A 268 -21.80 -31.88 22.00
N PRO A 269 -22.54 -32.78 21.35
CA PRO A 269 -23.98 -32.61 21.16
C PRO A 269 -24.70 -32.68 22.52
N GLU A 270 -25.70 -31.81 22.68
CA GLU A 270 -26.59 -31.75 23.84
C GLU A 270 -27.41 -33.04 23.95
N GLU A 271 -27.30 -33.72 25.10
CA GLU A 271 -28.25 -34.76 25.50
C GLU A 271 -29.52 -34.07 26.02
N THR A 272 -30.60 -34.17 25.26
CA THR A 272 -31.93 -33.79 25.71
C THR A 272 -32.44 -34.82 26.72
N SER A 273 -32.46 -34.45 28.00
CA SER A 273 -33.24 -35.14 29.01
C SER A 273 -34.68 -34.60 29.00
N SER A 274 -35.63 -35.37 28.49
CA SER A 274 -37.04 -35.24 28.89
C SER A 274 -37.40 -36.47 29.70
N SER A 275 -37.54 -36.29 31.01
CA SER A 275 -38.22 -37.22 31.89
C SER A 275 -39.74 -37.00 31.78
N ASP A 276 -40.46 -38.08 32.14
CA ASP A 276 -41.86 -38.11 32.58
C ASP A 276 -42.93 -38.06 31.46
N GLU A 277 -44.03 -38.80 31.46
CA GLU A 277 -44.63 -39.85 32.32
C GLU A 277 -45.86 -40.37 31.53
N ASP A 278 -46.36 -41.55 31.92
CA ASP A 278 -47.73 -42.05 31.77
C ASP A 278 -48.29 -42.67 30.46
N CYS A 279 -48.78 -43.91 30.69
CA CYS A 279 -49.74 -44.78 29.98
C CYS A 279 -49.33 -45.52 28.71
#